data_AF-A0A662Q509-F1
#
_entry.id   AF-A0A662Q509-F1
#
_cell.length_a   1.000
_cell.length_b   1.000
_cell.length_c   1.000
_cell.angle_alpha   90.00
_cell.angle_beta   90.00
_cell.angle_gamma   90.00
#
_symmetry.space_group_name_H-M   'P 1'
#
loop_
_entity.id
_entity.type
_entity.pdbx_description
1 polymer ?
#
loop_
_entity_poly.entity_id
_entity_poly.type
_entity_poly.pdbx_seq_one_letter_code
_entity_poly.pdbx_strand_id
1 'polypeptide(L)'
;MELFRKVVEEFEKSFNPSPEEEVYCFFVPGRVEVFGKHTDYAGGHSILFAMDRGFFCVSRINDLKKIRIKEIDPTYGERVFPVSDKLEPPIGDW
;
A
#
# COMPACT_ATOMS: atom_id res chain seq x y z
N MET A 1 10.00 -9.40 10.54
CA MET A 1 10.17 -8.45 11.65
C MET A 1 10.99 -7.23 11.26
N GLU A 2 12.19 -7.38 10.69
CA GLU A 2 13.04 -6.24 10.31
C GLU A 2 12.38 -5.27 9.32
N LEU A 3 11.73 -5.79 8.27
CA LEU A 3 11.05 -4.95 7.27
C LEU A 3 9.91 -4.12 7.89
N PHE A 4 9.10 -4.72 8.77
CA PHE A 4 8.01 -4.00 9.44
C PHE A 4 8.55 -2.82 10.26
N ARG A 5 9.64 -3.01 11.01
CA ARG A 5 10.30 -1.93 11.75
C ARG A 5 10.73 -0.79 10.84
N LYS A 6 11.37 -1.10 9.70
CA LYS A 6 11.79 -0.08 8.71
C LYS A 6 10.60 0.72 8.17
N VAL A 7 9.47 0.05 7.90
CA VAL A 7 8.24 0.72 7.42
C VAL A 7 7.66 1.65 8.49
N VAL A 8 7.62 1.21 9.75
CA VAL A 8 7.15 2.06 10.86
C VAL A 8 8.07 3.26 11.08
N GLU A 9 9.39 3.07 11.06
CA GLU A 9 10.37 4.16 11.22
C GLU A 9 10.25 5.21 10.10
N GLU A 10 10.09 4.77 8.85
CA GLU A 10 9.91 5.69 7.74
C GLU A 10 8.54 6.39 7.79
N PHE A 11 7.51 5.71 8.30
CA PHE A 11 6.19 6.29 8.54
C PHE A 11 6.25 7.39 9.61
N GLU A 12 6.87 7.11 10.76
CA GLU A 12 7.05 8.09 11.84
C GLU A 12 7.81 9.32 11.35
N LYS A 13 8.91 9.11 10.62
CA LYS A 13 9.73 10.18 10.05
C LYS A 13 8.98 11.03 9.02
N SER A 14 8.17 10.42 8.16
CA SER A 14 7.55 11.12 7.01
C SER A 14 6.17 11.72 7.33
N PHE A 15 5.44 11.10 8.25
CA PHE A 15 4.07 11.49 8.58
C PHE A 15 3.91 12.01 10.01
N ASN A 16 4.92 11.87 10.87
CA ASN A 16 5.00 12.42 12.23
C ASN A 16 3.67 12.29 12.99
N PRO A 17 3.18 11.04 13.20
CA PRO A 17 1.96 10.81 13.97
C PRO A 17 2.14 11.29 15.41
N SER A 18 1.09 11.85 15.99
CA SER A 18 1.06 12.14 17.42
C SER A 18 0.81 10.85 18.23
N PRO A 19 1.29 10.73 19.48
CA PRO A 19 1.07 9.53 20.30
C PRO A 19 -0.40 9.16 20.54
N GLU A 20 -1.31 10.13 20.48
CA GLU A 20 -2.75 9.93 20.62
C GLU A 20 -3.47 9.55 19.31
N GLU A 21 -2.80 9.64 18.16
CA GLU A 21 -3.39 9.22 16.88
C GLU A 21 -3.33 7.71 16.72
N GLU A 22 -4.43 7.11 16.29
CA GLU A 22 -4.47 5.69 15.97
C GLU A 22 -3.70 5.41 14.66
N VAL A 23 -2.80 4.43 14.72
CA VAL A 23 -2.02 3.96 13.57
C VAL A 23 -2.45 2.53 13.24
N TYR A 24 -2.85 2.31 11.99
CA TYR A 24 -3.24 1.01 11.48
C TYR A 24 -2.08 0.36 10.74
N CYS A 25 -1.76 -0.87 11.11
CA CYS A 25 -0.66 -1.64 10.55
C CYS A 25 -1.18 -2.95 9.96
N PHE A 26 -1.00 -3.15 8.67
CA PHE A 26 -1.44 -4.35 7.95
C PHE A 26 -0.26 -5.04 7.25
N PHE A 27 -0.23 -6.37 7.30
CA PHE A 27 0.53 -7.16 6.35
C PHE A 27 -0.40 -7.62 5.22
N VAL A 28 -0.02 -7.32 3.98
CA VAL A 28 -0.77 -7.73 2.79
C VAL A 28 0.06 -8.79 2.06
N PRO A 29 -0.36 -10.07 2.08
CA PRO A 29 0.39 -11.14 1.44
C PRO A 29 0.36 -10.98 -0.08
N GLY A 30 1.47 -11.32 -0.72
CA GLY A 30 1.49 -11.60 -2.14
C GLY A 30 0.74 -12.89 -2.46
N ARG A 31 0.62 -13.22 -3.74
CA ARG A 31 -0.06 -14.43 -4.18
C ARG A 31 0.63 -15.09 -5.36
N VAL A 32 0.69 -16.42 -5.33
CA VAL A 32 1.09 -17.23 -6.48
C VAL A 32 -0.13 -17.91 -7.06
N GLU A 33 -0.14 -18.05 -8.37
CA GLU A 33 -1.12 -18.84 -9.08
C GLU A 33 -0.49 -20.16 -9.51
N VAL A 34 -1.08 -21.25 -9.02
CA VAL A 34 -0.60 -22.61 -9.28
C VAL A 34 -1.27 -23.17 -10.54
N PHE A 35 -2.54 -22.82 -10.77
CA PHE A 35 -3.29 -23.24 -11.94
C PHE A 35 -4.40 -22.24 -12.29
N GLY A 36 -4.83 -22.23 -13.55
CA GLY A 36 -5.92 -21.36 -14.03
C GLY A 36 -5.47 -20.07 -14.68
N LYS A 37 -4.23 -20.01 -15.22
CA LYS A 37 -3.72 -18.82 -15.93
C LYS A 37 -4.64 -18.38 -17.03
N HIS A 38 -4.99 -17.10 -17.00
CA HIS A 38 -5.83 -16.43 -17.98
C HIS A 38 -7.26 -16.99 -18.08
N THR A 39 -7.75 -17.66 -17.03
CA THR A 39 -9.12 -18.18 -17.00
C THR A 39 -10.07 -17.31 -16.18
N ASP A 40 -9.54 -16.57 -15.21
CA ASP A 40 -10.29 -15.77 -14.25
C ASP A 40 -11.16 -14.69 -14.91
N TYR A 41 -10.59 -13.93 -15.85
CA TYR A 41 -11.34 -12.90 -16.58
C TYR A 41 -12.41 -13.46 -17.54
N ALA A 42 -12.39 -14.77 -17.80
CA ALA A 42 -13.35 -15.47 -18.65
C ALA A 42 -14.34 -16.33 -17.85
N GLY A 43 -14.38 -16.20 -16.52
CA GLY A 43 -15.29 -16.94 -15.64
C GLY A 43 -14.81 -18.35 -15.27
N GLY A 44 -13.55 -18.68 -15.54
CA GLY A 44 -12.91 -19.91 -15.10
C GLY A 44 -12.47 -19.87 -13.64
N HIS A 45 -12.11 -21.03 -13.10
CA HIS A 45 -11.59 -21.17 -11.74
C HIS A 45 -10.06 -21.16 -11.72
N SER A 46 -9.48 -20.49 -10.71
CA SER A 46 -8.05 -20.46 -10.45
C SER A 46 -7.71 -21.07 -9.09
N ILE A 47 -6.53 -21.69 -8.99
CA ILE A 47 -5.97 -22.17 -7.74
C ILE A 47 -4.85 -21.21 -7.31
N LEU A 48 -5.13 -20.44 -6.26
CA LEU A 48 -4.26 -19.40 -5.72
C LEU A 48 -3.76 -19.76 -4.32
N PHE A 49 -2.55 -19.32 -3.99
CA PHE A 49 -2.00 -19.42 -2.64
C PHE A 49 -1.44 -18.06 -2.20
N ALA A 50 -1.78 -17.66 -0.97
CA ALA A 50 -1.15 -16.52 -0.32
C ALA A 50 0.30 -16.87 0.05
N MET A 51 1.20 -15.93 -0.19
CA MET A 51 2.62 -16.06 0.10
C MET A 51 2.98 -15.32 1.39
N ASP A 52 4.04 -15.77 2.04
CA ASP A 52 4.72 -15.06 3.12
C ASP A 52 5.48 -13.82 2.63
N ARG A 53 5.84 -13.78 1.35
CA ARG A 53 6.29 -12.56 0.66
C ARG A 53 5.09 -11.66 0.36
N GLY A 54 5.11 -10.46 0.92
CA GLY A 54 4.10 -9.43 0.73
C GLY A 54 4.66 -8.04 1.03
N PHE A 55 3.79 -7.11 1.40
CA PHE A 55 4.20 -5.77 1.85
C PHE A 55 3.47 -5.38 3.14
N PHE A 56 4.00 -4.39 3.84
CA PHE A 56 3.33 -3.78 4.99
C PHE A 56 2.71 -2.45 4.57
N CYS A 57 1.48 -2.20 5.01
CA CYS A 57 0.82 -0.91 4.88
C CYS A 57 0.63 -0.33 6.28
N VAL A 58 1.22 0.83 6.54
CA VAL A 58 1.08 1.57 7.79
C VAL A 58 0.41 2.89 7.47
N SER A 59 -0.67 3.21 8.17
CA SER A 59 -1.52 4.35 7.86
C SER A 59 -2.14 4.98 9.10
N ARG A 60 -2.53 6.24 8.97
CA ARG A 60 -3.36 6.95 9.95
C ARG A 60 -4.36 7.85 9.24
N ILE A 61 -5.42 8.21 9.94
CA ILE A 61 -6.31 9.28 9.49
C ILE A 61 -5.57 10.63 9.67
N ASN A 62 -5.79 11.55 8.73
CA ASN A 62 -5.33 12.93 8.84
C ASN A 62 -6.48 13.89 8.46
N ASP A 63 -6.34 15.16 8.82
CA ASP A 63 -7.33 16.22 8.61
C ASP A 63 -7.08 17.06 7.34
N LEU A 64 -6.10 16.69 6.52
CA LEU A 64 -5.66 17.46 5.35
C LEU A 64 -6.60 17.36 4.15
N LYS A 65 -7.64 16.50 4.23
CA LYS A 65 -8.53 16.12 3.10
C LYS A 65 -7.76 15.61 1.88
N LYS A 66 -6.59 15.02 2.13
CA LYS A 66 -5.68 14.47 1.11
C LYS A 66 -5.17 13.12 1.54
N ILE A 67 -4.90 12.28 0.55
CA ILE A 67 -4.15 11.06 0.71
C ILE A 67 -2.69 11.39 0.42
N ARG A 68 -1.80 10.97 1.32
CA ARG A 68 -0.35 11.03 1.15
C ARG A 68 0.17 9.60 1.20
N ILE A 69 0.89 9.18 0.17
CA ILE A 69 1.42 7.83 0.03
C ILE A 69 2.93 7.94 -0.22
N LYS A 70 3.68 7.11 0.50
CA LYS A 70 5.13 7.03 0.34
C LYS A 70 5.58 5.57 0.43
N GLU A 71 6.50 5.20 -0.45
CA GLU A 71 7.21 3.93 -0.42
C GLU A 71 8.53 4.09 0.35
N ILE A 72 9.03 3.03 1.00
CA ILE A 72 10.26 3.11 1.82
C ILE A 72 11.55 3.18 1.00
N ASP A 73 11.51 2.68 -0.24
CA ASP A 73 12.54 2.82 -1.25
C ASP A 73 12.49 4.26 -1.80
N PRO A 74 13.55 5.04 -1.61
CA PRO A 74 13.59 6.45 -2.00
C PRO A 74 13.54 6.66 -3.52
N THR A 75 13.68 5.61 -4.33
CA THR A 75 13.50 5.67 -5.78
C THR A 75 12.09 6.12 -6.14
N TYR A 76 11.10 5.79 -5.29
CA TYR A 76 9.73 6.22 -5.44
C TYR A 76 9.47 7.48 -4.60
N GLY A 77 9.17 8.59 -5.26
CA GLY A 77 8.79 9.83 -4.58
C GLY A 77 7.46 9.72 -3.83
N GLU A 78 7.21 10.65 -2.89
CA GLU A 78 5.90 10.78 -2.25
C GLU A 78 4.83 11.17 -3.28
N ARG A 79 3.61 10.64 -3.14
CA ARG A 79 2.43 11.06 -3.88
C ARG A 79 1.41 11.66 -2.96
N VAL A 80 0.86 12.81 -3.35
CA VAL A 80 -0.13 13.56 -2.58
C VAL A 80 -1.26 13.98 -3.49
N PHE A 81 -2.48 13.60 -3.15
CA PHE A 81 -3.66 13.92 -3.96
C PHE A 81 -4.91 14.07 -3.08
N PRO A 82 -5.92 14.86 -3.52
CA PRO A 82 -7.16 15.01 -2.76
C PRO A 82 -7.98 13.72 -2.75
N VAL A 83 -8.79 13.53 -1.70
CA VAL A 83 -9.85 12.52 -1.74
C VAL A 83 -10.97 13.05 -2.65
N SER A 84 -11.16 12.42 -3.81
CA SER A 84 -12.11 12.85 -4.84
C SER A 84 -12.68 11.64 -5.58
N ASP A 85 -13.94 11.72 -6.00
CA ASP A 85 -14.57 10.77 -6.94
C ASP A 85 -14.13 11.01 -8.39
N LYS A 86 -13.52 12.17 -8.66
CA LYS A 86 -12.96 12.58 -9.94
C LYS A 86 -11.47 12.89 -9.77
N LEU A 87 -10.66 11.84 -9.78
CA LEU A 87 -9.20 11.96 -9.78
C LEU A 87 -8.70 11.93 -11.23
N GLU A 88 -7.90 12.91 -11.63
CA GLU A 88 -7.22 12.92 -12.94
C GLU A 88 -5.72 12.74 -12.71
N PRO A 89 -5.19 11.50 -12.73
CA PRO A 89 -3.77 11.27 -12.53
C PRO A 89 -2.96 11.82 -13.72
N PRO A 90 -1.78 12.41 -13.48
CA PRO A 90 -0.91 12.84 -14.55
C PRO A 90 -0.43 11.66 -15.40
N ILE A 91 -0.45 11.83 -16.73
CA ILE A 91 0.03 10.80 -17.68
C ILE A 91 1.53 10.57 -17.46
N GLY A 92 1.93 9.30 -17.33
CA GLY A 92 3.33 8.91 -17.14
C GLY A 92 3.76 8.76 -15.69
N ASP A 93 2.85 8.94 -14.74
CA ASP A 93 3.06 8.69 -13.32
C ASP A 93 2.59 7.26 -12.94
N TRP A 94 3.30 6.25 -13.47
CA TRP A 94 3.08 4.82 -13.23
C TRP A 94 4.30 4.15 -12.60
#